data_AF-A0A7K2XG16-F1
#
_entry.id   AF-A0A7K2XG16-F1
#
_cell.length_a   1.000
_cell.length_b   1.000
_cell.length_c   1.000
_cell.angle_alpha   90.00
_cell.angle_beta   90.00
_cell.angle_gamma   90.00
#
_symmetry.space_group_name_H-M   'P 1'
#
loop_
_entity.id
_entity.type
_entity.pdbx_description
1 polymer ?
#
loop_
_entity_poly.entity_id
_entity_poly.type
_entity_poly.pdbx_seq_one_letter_code
_entity_poly.pdbx_strand_id
1 'polypeptide(L)' 'QVVLRWHLQLGNVVIPKSVTPSRIRENIDVFGFELDDEDLAGIAALDENRRLGPNPAEFNAGA' A
#
# COMPACT_ATOMS: atom_id res chain seq x y z
N GLN A 1 8.90 1.58 1.41
CA GLN A 1 9.30 0.97 0.12
C GLN A 1 8.66 -0.40 -0.08
N VAL A 2 8.90 -1.40 0.80
CA VAL A 2 8.31 -2.76 0.70
C VAL A 2 6.79 -2.76 0.44
N VAL A 3 5.99 -2.04 1.24
CA VAL A 3 4.53 -1.97 1.05
C VAL A 3 4.13 -1.43 -0.34
N LEU A 4 4.88 -0.46 -0.87
CA LEU A 4 4.60 0.09 -2.20
C LEU A 4 4.92 -0.94 -3.30
N ARG A 5 6.07 -1.63 -3.18
CA ARG A 5 6.45 -2.71 -4.11
C ARG A 5 5.44 -3.85 -4.08
N TRP A 6 5.00 -4.26 -2.88
CA TRP A 6 3.95 -5.26 -2.71
C TRP A 6 2.67 -4.91 -3.46
N HIS A 7 2.14 -3.69 -3.27
CA HIS A 7 0.93 -3.27 -3.99
C HIS A 7 1.12 -3.27 -5.52
N LEU A 8 2.29 -2.86 -6.01
CA LEU A 8 2.62 -2.87 -7.44
C LEU A 8 2.68 -4.30 -8.01
N GLN A 9 3.28 -5.26 -7.28
CA GLN A 9 3.33 -6.67 -7.69
C GLN A 9 1.95 -7.35 -7.69
N LEU A 10 1.02 -6.88 -6.84
CA LEU A 10 -0.38 -7.29 -6.91
C LEU A 10 -1.14 -6.72 -8.13
N GLY A 11 -0.49 -5.87 -8.95
CA GLY A 11 -1.09 -5.24 -10.12
C GLY A 11 -1.89 -3.97 -9.82
N ASN A 12 -1.78 -3.40 -8.61
CA ASN A 12 -2.49 -2.19 -8.24
C ASN A 12 -1.77 -0.92 -8.75
N VAL A 13 -2.56 0.12 -9.02
CA VAL A 13 -2.05 1.50 -9.10
C VAL A 13 -1.95 2.07 -7.68
N VAL A 14 -0.77 2.59 -7.31
CA VAL A 14 -0.48 3.03 -5.93
C VAL A 14 -0.33 4.55 -5.87
N ILE A 15 -1.04 5.19 -4.92
CA ILE A 15 -1.08 6.66 -4.76
C ILE A 15 -0.58 7.11 -3.36
N PRO A 16 0.72 6.98 -3.06
CA PRO A 16 1.24 7.30 -1.73
C PRO A 16 1.27 8.81 -1.49
N LYS A 17 0.69 9.26 -0.37
CA LYS A 17 0.73 10.68 0.04
C LYS A 17 2.00 10.99 0.82
N SER A 18 2.69 12.06 0.44
CA SER A 18 3.75 12.70 1.23
C SER A 18 3.81 14.19 0.93
N VAL A 19 4.23 14.99 1.91
CA VAL A 19 4.59 16.41 1.74
C VAL A 19 6.10 16.64 1.87
N THR A 20 6.85 15.61 2.29
CA THR A 20 8.30 15.68 2.49
C THR A 20 9.00 15.30 1.18
N PRO A 21 9.81 16.20 0.57
CA PRO A 21 10.42 15.95 -0.74
C PRO A 21 11.31 14.71 -0.82
N SER A 22 12.09 14.41 0.22
CA SER A 22 12.92 13.18 0.26
C SER A 22 12.04 11.93 0.21
N ARG A 23 10.98 11.88 1.01
CA ARG A 23 10.03 10.76 1.02
C ARG A 23 9.29 10.59 -0.30
N ILE A 24 8.98 11.68 -1.02
CA ILE A 24 8.37 11.58 -2.35
C ILE A 24 9.34 10.85 -3.31
N ARG A 25 10.63 11.20 -3.26
CA ARG A 25 11.68 10.52 -4.04
C ARG A 25 11.87 9.07 -3.62
N GLU A 26 11.95 8.79 -2.33
CA GLU A 26 12.08 7.41 -1.81
C GLU A 26 10.85 6.54 -2.14
N ASN A 27 9.66 7.12 -2.18
CA ASN A 27 8.43 6.38 -2.48
C ASN A 27 8.35 5.94 -3.96
N ILE A 28 8.96 6.69 -4.89
CA ILE A 28 9.01 6.29 -6.30
C ILE A 28 10.17 5.33 -6.59
N ASP A 29 11.21 5.33 -5.76
CA ASP A 29 12.37 4.45 -5.87
C ASP A 29 12.10 3.04 -5.30
N VAL A 30 11.23 2.31 -6.00
CA VAL A 30 10.78 0.95 -5.60
C VAL A 30 10.86 -0.07 -6.74
N PHE A 31 11.54 0.26 -7.83
CA PHE A 31 11.65 -0.61 -9.01
C PHE A 31 12.98 -1.39 -9.09
N GLY A 32 13.94 -1.07 -8.21
CA GLY A 32 15.25 -1.72 -8.17
C GLY A 32 15.29 -3.07 -7.46
N PHE A 33 14.15 -3.56 -6.95
CA PHE A 33 14.03 -4.85 -6.29
C PHE A 33 12.64 -5.47 -6.51
N GLU A 34 12.51 -6.73 -6.15
CA GLU A 34 11.29 -7.52 -6.20
C GLU A 34 11.14 -8.31 -4.89
N LEU A 35 9.89 -8.52 -4.47
CA LEU A 35 9.53 -9.42 -3.38
C LEU A 35 9.30 -10.81 -3.96
N ASP A 36 9.88 -11.83 -3.36
CA ASP A 36 9.66 -13.22 -3.77
C ASP A 36 8.32 -13.77 -3.25
N ASP A 37 8.01 -15.01 -3.62
CA ASP A 37 6.74 -15.65 -3.26
C ASP A 37 6.58 -15.81 -1.74
N GLU A 38 7.67 -16.00 -1.00
CA GLU A 38 7.65 -16.13 0.46
C GLU A 38 7.36 -14.78 1.12
N ASP A 39 8.00 -13.71 0.65
CA ASP A 39 7.70 -12.33 1.08
C ASP A 39 6.24 -11.97 0.83
N LEU A 40 5.73 -12.26 -0.38
CA LEU A 40 4.35 -11.98 -0.75
C LEU A 40 3.36 -12.76 0.13
N ALA A 41 3.64 -14.04 0.39
CA ALA A 41 2.83 -14.87 1.28
C ALA A 41 2.86 -14.37 2.72
N GLY A 42 4.04 -13.97 3.21
CA GLY A 42 4.22 -13.42 4.55
C GLY A 42 3.43 -12.14 4.78
N ILE A 43 3.43 -11.22 3.80
CA ILE A 43 2.63 -9.99 3.88
C ILE A 43 1.13 -10.30 3.81
N ALA A 44 0.71 -11.23 2.93
CA ALA A 44 -0.70 -11.61 2.82
C ALA A 44 -1.26 -12.21 4.13
N ALA A 45 -0.44 -12.91 4.90
CA ALA A 45 -0.82 -13.48 6.20
C ALA A 45 -1.06 -12.43 7.30
N LEU A 46 -0.73 -11.15 7.07
CA LEU A 46 -0.95 -10.05 8.02
C LEU A 46 -2.37 -9.48 7.97
N ASP A 47 -3.25 -9.96 7.08
CA ASP A 47 -4.62 -9.45 7.00
C ASP A 47 -5.41 -9.73 8.30
N GLU A 48 -5.96 -8.66 8.89
CA GLU A 48 -6.80 -8.71 10.09
C GLU A 48 -8.28 -8.42 9.77
N ASN A 49 -8.66 -8.27 8.49
CA ASN A 49 -9.98 -7.77 8.09
C ASN A 49 -10.36 -6.42 8.75
N ARG A 50 -9.35 -5.60 9.07
CA ARG A 50 -9.50 -4.33 9.80
C ARG A 50 -9.42 -3.14 8.86
N ARG A 51 -10.43 -2.27 8.87
CA ARG A 51 -10.41 -0.99 8.12
C ARG A 51 -9.77 0.12 8.94
N LEU A 52 -8.93 0.93 8.29
CA LEU A 52 -8.40 2.18 8.87
C LEU A 52 -9.29 3.39 8.56
N GLY A 53 -9.95 3.37 7.40
CA GLY A 53 -10.94 4.38 7.00
C GLY A 53 -12.37 3.98 7.37
N PRO A 54 -13.34 4.86 7.14
CA PRO A 54 -14.74 4.59 7.45
C PRO A 54 -15.30 3.44 6.59
N ASN A 55 -16.32 2.74 7.11
CA ASN A 55 -17.00 1.67 6.38
C ASN A 55 -17.81 2.26 5.21
N PRO A 56 -17.52 1.92 3.94
CA PRO A 56 -18.25 2.47 2.79
C PRO A 56 -19.77 2.24 2.84
N ALA A 57 -20.23 1.18 3.50
CA ALA A 57 -21.66 0.88 3.64
C ALA A 57 -22.38 1.79 4.65
N GLU A 58 -21.65 2.41 5.57
CA GLU A 58 -22.18 3.25 6.65
C GLU A 58 -21.80 4.74 6.48
N PHE A 59 -20.74 5.01 5.72
CA PHE A 59 -20.17 6.34 5.57
C PHE A 59 -21.01 7.22 4.66
N ASN A 60 -21.66 8.23 5.25
CA ASN A 60 -22.34 9.30 4.53
C ASN A 60 -21.61 10.63 4.75
N ALA A 61 -20.85 11.07 3.75
CA ALA A 61 -20.02 12.29 3.83
C ALA A 61 -20.80 13.62 3.66
N GLY A 62 -22.14 13.58 3.61
CA GLY A 62 -22.96 14.73 3.26
C GLY A 62 -24.46 14.56 3.48
N ALA A 63 -24.87 13.76 4.47
CA ALA A 63 -26.24 13.78 4.99
C ALA A 63 -26.32 14.65 6.24
#